data_AF-A0AAV4SJ52-F1
#
_entry.id   AF-A0AAV4SJ52-F1
#
_cell.length_a   1.000
_cell.length_b   1.000
_cell.length_c   1.000
_cell.angle_alpha   90.00
_cell.angle_beta   90.00
_cell.angle_gamma   90.00
#
_symmetry.space_group_name_H-M   'P 1'
#
loop_
_entity.id
_entity.type
_entity.pdbx_description
1 polymer ?
#
loop_
_entity_poly.entity_id
_entity_poly.type
_entity_poly.pdbx_seq_one_letter_code
_entity_poly.pdbx_strand_id
1 'polypeptide(L)'
;MLRPLALVLIVFLAAACCSEELKAMFSNLECGGTYDKYKMFAAVGLCEECYNLWKEDTIRDLCSSKCFSTSYFSGCIDSLQLKEHERVLKNIARDLNGQK
;
A
#
# COMPACT_ATOMS: atom_id res chain seq x y z
N MET A 1 3.61 -2.95 39.88
CA MET A 1 2.33 -2.99 39.13
C MET A 1 2.24 -1.97 37.98
N LEU A 2 3.05 -0.90 37.93
CA LEU A 2 2.96 0.14 36.87
C LEU A 2 3.64 -0.22 35.53
N ARG A 3 4.62 -1.14 35.55
CA ARG A 3 5.37 -1.64 34.37
C ARG A 3 4.51 -2.28 33.25
N PRO A 4 3.55 -3.18 33.53
CA PRO A 4 2.73 -3.78 32.47
C PRO A 4 1.79 -2.77 31.81
N LEU A 5 1.29 -1.78 32.56
CA LEU A 5 0.36 -0.77 32.04
C LEU A 5 1.02 0.14 31.00
N ALA A 6 2.28 0.55 31.26
CA ALA A 6 3.06 1.36 30.34
C ALA A 6 3.38 0.61 29.03
N LEU A 7 3.72 -0.68 29.11
CA LEU A 7 3.98 -1.50 27.92
C LEU A 7 2.73 -1.68 27.06
N VAL A 8 1.59 -1.94 27.69
CA VAL A 8 0.30 -2.06 26.98
C VAL A 8 -0.04 -0.76 26.25
N LEU A 9 0.11 0.39 26.92
CA LEU A 9 -0.12 1.70 26.29
C LEU A 9 0.79 1.94 25.07
N ILE A 10 2.08 1.61 25.15
CA ILE A 10 3.01 1.77 24.04
C ILE A 10 2.61 0.88 22.85
N VAL A 11 2.21 -0.36 23.09
CA VAL A 11 1.76 -1.28 22.03
C VAL A 11 0.48 -0.76 21.35
N PHE A 12 -0.47 -0.24 22.13
CA PHE A 12 -1.70 0.37 21.57
C PHE A 12 -1.39 1.62 20.73
N LEU A 13 -0.50 2.50 21.19
CA LEU A 13 -0.10 3.69 20.45
C LEU A 13 0.61 3.35 19.13
N ALA A 14 1.52 2.36 19.14
CA ALA A 14 2.21 1.91 17.94
C ALA A 14 1.24 1.31 16.91
N ALA A 15 0.29 0.48 17.34
CA ALA A 15 -0.70 -0.13 16.45
C ALA A 15 -1.61 0.91 15.78
N ALA A 16 -2.01 1.96 16.53
CA ALA A 16 -2.79 3.06 15.98
C ALA A 16 -2.00 3.83 14.90
N CYS A 17 -0.71 4.09 15.14
CA CYS A 17 0.17 4.81 14.22
C CYS A 17 0.22 4.14 12.83
N CYS A 18 0.36 2.82 12.76
CA CYS A 18 0.47 2.11 11.48
C CYS A 18 -0.82 2.17 10.64
N SER A 19 -1.98 2.38 11.26
CA SER A 19 -3.26 2.41 10.55
C SER A 19 -3.62 3.77 9.93
N GLU A 20 -3.11 4.86 10.50
CA GLU A 20 -3.38 6.21 10.02
C GLU A 20 -2.53 6.57 8.79
N GLU A 21 -1.36 5.95 8.63
CA GLU A 21 -0.44 6.22 7.51
C GLU A 21 -1.07 5.87 6.15
N LEU A 22 -1.69 4.70 6.00
CA LEU A 22 -2.32 4.29 4.74
C LEU A 22 -3.49 5.21 4.34
N LYS A 23 -4.22 5.72 5.34
CA LYS A 23 -5.33 6.66 5.11
C LYS A 23 -4.80 8.02 4.66
N ALA A 24 -3.71 8.49 5.28
CA ALA A 24 -3.02 9.70 4.85
C ALA A 24 -2.46 9.56 3.43
N MET A 25 -1.81 8.43 3.11
CA MET A 25 -1.32 8.14 1.76
C MET A 25 -2.44 8.16 0.72
N PHE A 26 -3.59 7.54 1.01
CA PHE A 26 -4.75 7.54 0.11
C PHE A 26 -5.22 8.96 -0.21
N SER A 27 -5.27 9.82 0.82
CA SER A 27 -5.62 11.23 0.64
C SER A 27 -4.56 12.01 -0.13
N ASN A 28 -3.27 11.79 0.16
CA ASN A 28 -2.16 12.51 -0.48
C ASN A 28 -1.97 12.12 -1.95
N LEU A 29 -2.31 10.89 -2.32
CA LEU A 29 -2.30 10.41 -3.71
C LEU A 29 -3.56 10.82 -4.48
N GLU A 30 -4.49 11.54 -3.85
CA GLU A 30 -5.75 12.00 -4.44
C GLU A 30 -6.54 10.87 -5.12
N CYS A 31 -6.53 9.68 -4.50
CA CYS A 31 -7.25 8.51 -5.00
C CYS A 31 -8.76 8.80 -5.12
N GLY A 32 -9.32 8.62 -6.32
CA GLY A 32 -10.73 8.95 -6.62
C GLY A 32 -11.76 7.90 -6.19
N GLY A 33 -11.34 6.76 -5.68
CA GLY A 33 -12.20 5.65 -5.28
C GLY A 33 -12.65 5.70 -3.82
N THR A 34 -13.12 4.55 -3.31
CA THR A 34 -13.46 4.40 -1.90
C THR A 34 -12.25 3.86 -1.13
N TYR A 35 -11.88 4.53 -0.03
CA TYR A 35 -10.83 4.03 0.85
C TYR A 35 -11.18 2.66 1.42
N ASP A 36 -10.29 1.69 1.20
CA ASP A 36 -10.34 0.36 1.77
C ASP A 36 -8.94 0.02 2.28
N LYS A 37 -8.82 -0.19 3.59
CA LYS A 37 -7.55 -0.43 4.27
C LYS A 37 -6.82 -1.66 3.72
N TYR A 38 -7.53 -2.73 3.41
CA TYR A 38 -6.92 -3.98 2.95
C TYR A 38 -6.42 -3.85 1.51
N LYS A 39 -7.20 -3.18 0.65
CA LYS A 39 -6.80 -2.84 -0.71
C LYS A 39 -5.57 -1.94 -0.74
N MET A 40 -5.57 -0.90 0.08
CA MET A 40 -4.43 0.03 0.19
C MET A 40 -3.18 -0.70 0.68
N PHE A 41 -3.30 -1.53 1.73
CA PHE A 41 -2.21 -2.34 2.25
C PHE A 41 -1.64 -3.30 1.18
N ALA A 42 -2.49 -3.98 0.43
CA ALA A 42 -2.05 -4.89 -0.63
C ALA A 42 -1.32 -4.14 -1.77
N ALA A 43 -1.83 -2.98 -2.19
CA ALA A 43 -1.22 -2.18 -3.25
C ALA A 43 0.14 -1.58 -2.82
N VAL A 44 0.23 -1.03 -1.60
CA VAL A 44 1.49 -0.54 -1.03
C VAL A 44 2.49 -1.69 -0.82
N GLY A 45 2.01 -2.84 -0.35
CA GLY A 45 2.82 -4.05 -0.19
C GLY A 45 3.45 -4.53 -1.49
N LEU A 46 2.71 -4.49 -2.62
CA LEU A 46 3.28 -4.79 -3.94
C LEU A 46 4.43 -3.84 -4.29
N CYS A 47 4.26 -2.54 -4.06
CA CYS A 47 5.30 -1.55 -4.33
C CYS A 47 6.53 -1.75 -3.44
N GLU A 48 6.34 -2.17 -2.20
CA GLU A 48 7.40 -2.53 -1.27
C GLU A 48 8.19 -3.76 -1.73
N GLU A 49 7.51 -4.84 -2.13
CA GLU A 49 8.16 -6.04 -2.67
C GLU A 49 8.93 -5.72 -3.96
N CYS A 50 8.38 -4.86 -4.81
CA CYS A 50 9.02 -4.42 -6.04
C CYS A 50 10.28 -3.59 -5.76
N TYR A 51 10.23 -2.68 -4.78
CA TYR A 51 11.41 -1.98 -4.29
C TYR A 51 12.47 -2.98 -3.76
N ASN A 52 12.08 -4.02 -3.03
CA ASN A 52 13.04 -4.99 -2.51
C ASN A 52 13.73 -5.81 -3.61
N LEU A 53 13.08 -5.98 -4.77
CA LEU A 53 13.66 -6.60 -5.95
C LEU A 53 14.70 -5.70 -6.63
N TRP A 54 14.35 -4.44 -6.91
CA TRP A 54 15.19 -3.52 -7.69
C TRP A 54 16.17 -2.71 -6.85
N LYS A 55 15.85 -2.49 -5.57
CA LYS A 55 16.58 -1.68 -4.59
C LYS A 55 16.87 -0.25 -5.05
N GLU A 56 15.95 0.31 -5.82
CA GLU A 56 16.00 1.71 -6.27
C GLU A 56 14.91 2.51 -5.55
N ASP A 57 15.33 3.59 -4.88
CA ASP A 57 14.48 4.37 -3.97
C ASP A 57 13.23 4.96 -4.67
N THR A 58 13.32 5.25 -5.97
CA THR A 58 12.22 5.83 -6.76
C THR A 58 11.09 4.84 -7.05
N ILE A 59 11.33 3.52 -6.93
CA ILE A 59 10.35 2.49 -7.31
C ILE A 59 9.10 2.55 -6.45
N ARG A 60 9.22 2.82 -5.14
CA ARG A 60 8.06 2.95 -4.25
C ARG A 60 7.14 4.09 -4.69
N ASP A 61 7.73 5.24 -4.98
CA ASP A 61 7.01 6.44 -5.36
C ASP A 61 6.37 6.29 -6.74
N LEU A 62 7.11 5.77 -7.71
CA LEU A 62 6.61 5.56 -9.08
C LEU A 62 5.51 4.48 -9.14
N CYS A 63 5.62 3.43 -8.34
CA CYS A 63 4.63 2.37 -8.25
C CYS A 63 3.32 2.86 -7.61
N SER A 64 3.38 3.67 -6.54
CA SER A 64 2.21 4.16 -5.83
C SER A 64 1.58 5.42 -6.44
N SER A 65 2.34 6.17 -7.23
CA SER A 65 1.92 7.38 -7.93
C SER A 65 0.61 7.21 -8.70
N LYS A 66 -0.14 8.30 -8.85
CA LYS A 66 -1.44 8.32 -9.57
C LYS A 66 -2.37 7.20 -9.08
N CYS A 67 -2.41 7.00 -7.77
CA CYS A 67 -3.20 5.95 -7.13
C CYS A 67 -3.00 4.56 -7.78
N PHE A 68 -1.75 4.11 -7.90
CA PHE A 68 -1.38 2.80 -8.44
C PHE A 68 -1.75 2.54 -9.91
N SER A 69 -2.12 3.58 -10.66
CA SER A 69 -2.53 3.47 -12.07
C SER A 69 -1.37 3.60 -13.07
N THR A 70 -0.13 3.39 -12.62
CA THR A 70 1.08 3.56 -13.45
C THR A 70 1.52 2.27 -14.12
N SER A 71 2.33 2.39 -15.16
CA SER A 71 3.01 1.23 -15.75
C SER A 71 3.96 0.55 -14.77
N TYR A 72 4.48 1.27 -13.77
CA TYR A 72 5.34 0.70 -12.72
C TYR A 72 4.57 -0.31 -11.87
N PHE A 73 3.32 0.00 -11.48
CA PHE A 73 2.50 -0.96 -10.74
C PHE A 73 2.32 -2.27 -11.51
N SER A 74 2.00 -2.20 -12.81
CA SER A 74 1.87 -3.42 -13.64
C SER A 74 3.21 -4.12 -13.86
N GLY A 75 4.28 -3.37 -14.12
CA GLY A 75 5.63 -3.92 -14.27
C GLY A 75 6.14 -4.61 -13.00
N CYS A 76 5.72 -4.14 -11.82
CA CYS A 76 6.02 -4.79 -10.54
C CYS A 76 5.31 -6.13 -10.41
N ILE A 77 4.03 -6.25 -10.81
CA ILE A 77 3.32 -7.54 -10.86
C ILE A 77 4.08 -8.53 -11.74
N ASP A 78 4.51 -8.08 -12.92
CA ASP A 78 5.23 -8.92 -13.88
C ASP A 78 6.61 -9.34 -13.35
N SER A 79 7.36 -8.39 -12.78
CA SER A 79 8.73 -8.61 -12.27
C SER A 79 8.74 -9.56 -11.07
N LEU A 80 7.72 -9.49 -10.22
CA LEU A 80 7.53 -10.38 -9.07
C LEU A 80 6.85 -11.71 -9.45
N GLN A 81 6.54 -11.92 -10.74
CA GLN A 81 5.91 -13.12 -11.26
C GLN A 81 4.52 -13.44 -10.65
N LEU A 82 3.79 -12.41 -10.24
CA LEU A 82 2.49 -12.54 -9.55
C LEU A 82 1.30 -12.73 -10.53
N LYS A 83 1.50 -13.46 -11.63
CA LYS A 83 0.52 -13.61 -12.72
C LYS A 83 -0.83 -14.15 -12.25
N GLU A 84 -0.83 -15.08 -11.30
CA GLU A 84 -2.07 -15.64 -10.74
C GLU A 84 -2.90 -14.61 -9.97
N HIS A 85 -2.23 -13.59 -9.40
CA HIS A 85 -2.82 -12.53 -8.62
C HIS A 85 -2.99 -11.22 -9.42
N GLU A 86 -2.50 -11.15 -10.65
CA GLU A 86 -2.49 -9.94 -11.49
C GLU A 86 -3.88 -9.32 -11.60
N ARG A 87 -4.90 -10.14 -11.91
CA ARG A 87 -6.29 -9.65 -12.03
C ARG A 87 -6.79 -9.03 -10.73
N VAL A 88 -6.46 -9.63 -9.59
CA VAL A 88 -6.88 -9.14 -8.27
C VAL A 88 -6.18 -7.84 -7.96
N LEU A 89 -4.85 -7.75 -8.14
CA LEU A 89 -4.06 -6.55 -7.88
C LEU A 89 -4.47 -5.38 -8.79
N LYS A 90 -4.73 -5.64 -10.09
CA LYS A 90 -5.24 -4.61 -11.01
C LYS A 90 -6.64 -4.15 -10.64
N ASN A 91 -7.51 -5.04 -10.17
CA ASN A 91 -8.83 -4.66 -9.67
C ASN A 91 -8.75 -3.82 -8.39
N ILE A 92 -7.82 -4.16 -7.49
CA ILE A 92 -7.55 -3.37 -6.28
C ILE A 92 -7.14 -1.94 -6.65
N ALA A 93 -6.16 -1.77 -7.55
CA ALA A 93 -5.71 -0.47 -8.01
C ALA A 93 -6.86 0.32 -8.67
N ARG A 94 -7.65 -0.35 -9.52
CA ARG A 94 -8.83 0.22 -10.18
C ARG A 94 -9.88 0.73 -9.19
N ASP A 95 -10.20 -0.07 -8.16
CA ASP A 95 -11.16 0.29 -7.12
C ASP A 95 -10.68 1.49 -6.28
N LEU A 96 -9.39 1.54 -5.95
CA LEU A 96 -8.79 2.66 -5.20
C LEU A 96 -8.76 3.94 -6.03
N ASN A 97 -8.50 3.83 -7.34
CA ASN A 97 -8.46 4.98 -8.25
C ASN A 97 -9.87 5.47 -8.66
N GLY A 98 -10.92 4.66 -8.44
CA GLY A 98 -12.31 5.04 -8.74
C GLY A 98 -12.73 4.87 -10.20
N GLN A 99 -11.94 4.13 -11.00
CA GLN A 99 -12.30 3.80 -12.38
C GLN A 99 -13.19 2.55 -12.36
N LYS A 100 -14.48 2.63 -12.72
CA LYS A 100 -15.35 1.44 -12.82
C LYS A 100 -15.46 0.96 -14.26
#